data_AF-A0A2V5XKR4-F1
#
_entry.id   AF-A0A2V5XKR4-F1
#
_cell.length_a   1.000
_cell.length_b   1.000
_cell.length_c   1.000
_cell.angle_alpha   90.00
_cell.angle_beta   90.00
_cell.angle_gamma   90.00
#
_symmetry.space_group_name_H-M   'P 1'
#
loop_
_entity.id
_entity.type
_entity.pdbx_description
1 polymer ?
#
loop_
_entity_poly.entity_id
_entity_poly.type
_entity_poly.pdbx_seq_one_letter_code
_entity_poly.pdbx_strand_id
1 'polypeptide(L)'
;MKTSIDSQLLVAAISRVVFSGGLVLAFIFGLNLARADETCSSPYLARIEGQEEFVYVWTLGVEGLGDGADKLVTVDVKPGSPSYGKAVSSSSVEGRNEAHHGGFTDDRHQLWLAGLDNSRVFIFDVHTDPAKPRYVKTIDNFAETTGGAIGPHGAYALPGRML
;
A
#
# COMPACT_ATOMS: atom_id res chain seq x y z
N MET A 1 9.90 -48.71 49.50
CA MET A 1 9.13 -47.74 48.70
C MET A 1 9.91 -47.45 47.42
N LYS A 2 9.66 -48.19 46.34
CA LYS A 2 10.31 -48.00 45.03
C LYS A 2 9.21 -47.63 44.04
N THR A 3 8.92 -46.35 43.91
CA THR A 3 8.09 -45.85 42.81
C THR A 3 8.89 -46.04 41.53
N SER A 4 8.33 -46.86 40.63
CA SER A 4 8.96 -47.39 39.43
C SER A 4 9.45 -46.27 38.51
N ILE A 5 10.69 -46.39 38.04
CA ILE A 5 11.32 -45.52 37.03
C ILE A 5 10.44 -45.41 35.77
N ASP A 6 9.62 -46.43 35.46
CA ASP A 6 8.66 -46.41 34.35
C ASP A 6 7.58 -45.35 34.49
N SER A 7 7.11 -45.08 35.71
CA SER A 7 6.09 -44.05 35.94
C SER A 7 6.62 -42.63 35.69
N GLN A 8 7.90 -42.37 35.96
CA GLN A 8 8.51 -41.06 35.71
C GLN A 8 8.76 -40.83 34.22
N LEU A 9 9.17 -41.87 33.48
CA LEU A 9 9.32 -41.83 32.02
C LEU A 9 7.99 -41.61 31.31
N LEU A 10 6.93 -42.28 31.75
CA LEU A 10 5.58 -42.11 31.20
C LEU A 10 5.04 -40.68 31.44
N VAL A 11 5.23 -40.14 32.65
CA VAL A 11 4.84 -38.75 32.98
C VAL A 11 5.64 -37.73 32.17
N ALA A 12 6.95 -37.94 31.98
CA ALA A 12 7.77 -37.07 31.15
C ALA A 12 7.37 -37.10 29.67
N ALA A 13 7.02 -38.28 29.13
CA ALA A 13 6.54 -38.43 27.76
C ALA A 13 5.18 -37.76 27.54
N ILE A 14 4.23 -37.95 28.46
CA ILE A 14 2.91 -37.30 28.43
C ILE A 14 3.06 -35.77 28.53
N SER A 15 3.94 -35.28 29.41
CA SER A 15 4.20 -33.85 29.59
C SER A 15 4.77 -33.21 28.32
N ARG A 16 5.68 -33.89 27.60
CA ARG A 16 6.19 -33.42 26.31
C ARG A 16 5.11 -33.37 25.23
N VAL A 17 4.27 -34.39 25.12
CA VAL A 17 3.17 -34.44 24.13
C VAL A 17 2.14 -33.34 24.40
N VAL A 18 1.77 -33.12 25.67
CA VAL A 18 0.85 -32.05 26.07
C VAL A 18 1.45 -30.68 25.79
N PHE A 19 2.73 -30.48 26.08
CA PHE A 19 3.43 -29.22 25.82
C PHE A 19 3.56 -28.94 24.30
N SER A 20 3.94 -29.94 23.51
CA SER A 20 4.00 -29.83 22.05
C SER A 20 2.62 -29.59 21.43
N GLY A 21 1.59 -30.29 21.91
CA GLY A 21 0.21 -30.09 21.47
C GLY A 21 -0.30 -28.69 21.81
N GLY A 22 -0.01 -28.19 23.02
CA GLY A 22 -0.33 -26.83 23.43
C GLY A 22 0.37 -25.76 22.57
N LEU A 23 1.63 -25.98 22.19
CA LEU A 23 2.37 -25.06 21.33
C LEU A 23 1.79 -25.01 19.91
N VAL A 24 1.41 -26.15 19.34
CA VAL A 24 0.77 -26.24 18.02
C VAL A 24 -0.59 -25.55 18.03
N LEU A 25 -1.40 -25.77 19.06
CA LEU A 25 -2.67 -25.04 19.25
C LEU A 25 -2.45 -23.52 19.37
N ALA A 26 -1.46 -23.07 20.13
CA ALA A 26 -1.14 -21.65 20.25
C ALA A 26 -0.68 -21.02 18.92
N PHE A 27 0.03 -21.77 18.06
CA PHE A 27 0.40 -21.32 16.72
C PHE A 27 -0.79 -21.26 15.76
N ILE A 28 -1.71 -22.23 15.83
CA ILE A 28 -2.90 -22.27 14.96
C ILE A 28 -3.89 -21.15 15.34
N PHE A 29 -4.10 -20.90 16.63
CA PHE A 29 -5.04 -19.88 17.12
C PHE A 29 -4.42 -18.48 17.31
N GLY A 30 -3.08 -18.38 17.29
CA GLY A 30 -2.34 -17.12 17.45
C GLY A 30 -2.13 -16.32 16.16
N LEU A 31 -2.54 -16.85 15.01
CA LEU A 31 -2.62 -16.11 13.75
C LEU A 31 -3.75 -15.08 13.86
N ASN A 32 -3.46 -13.99 14.57
CA ASN A 32 -4.23 -12.77 14.45
C ASN A 32 -4.15 -12.37 12.98
N LEU A 33 -5.24 -12.58 12.23
CA LEU A 33 -5.47 -11.92 10.97
C LEU A 33 -5.37 -10.42 11.27
N ALA A 34 -4.23 -9.82 10.95
CA ALA A 34 -4.08 -8.38 10.98
C ALA A 34 -5.21 -7.83 10.12
N ARG A 35 -6.19 -7.18 10.76
CA ARG A 35 -7.20 -6.45 10.02
C ARG A 35 -6.50 -5.21 9.52
N ALA A 36 -6.18 -5.20 8.24
CA ALA A 36 -5.86 -3.95 7.56
C ALA A 36 -7.06 -3.02 7.79
N ASP A 37 -6.83 -1.98 8.58
CA ASP A 37 -7.74 -0.87 8.70
C ASP A 37 -7.13 0.27 7.90
N GLU A 38 -7.80 0.64 6.81
CA GLU A 38 -7.39 1.75 5.95
C GLU A 38 -7.76 3.08 6.62
N THR A 39 -7.26 3.25 7.84
CA THR A 39 -7.41 4.47 8.61
C THR A 39 -6.97 5.66 7.75
N CYS A 40 -7.74 6.74 7.83
CA CYS A 40 -7.56 7.97 7.04
C CYS A 40 -7.90 7.86 5.54
N SER A 41 -8.40 6.72 5.05
CA SER A 41 -8.99 6.61 3.72
C SER A 41 -10.45 7.09 3.73
N SER A 42 -10.96 7.50 2.55
CA SER A 42 -12.36 7.85 2.38
C SER A 42 -13.28 6.66 2.69
N PRO A 43 -14.39 6.85 3.42
CA PRO A 43 -15.37 5.79 3.67
C PRO A 43 -16.10 5.34 2.40
N TYR A 44 -15.94 6.08 1.29
CA TYR A 44 -16.54 5.77 -0.01
C TYR A 44 -15.63 4.92 -0.90
N LEU A 45 -14.37 4.69 -0.49
CA LEU A 45 -13.49 3.78 -1.21
C LEU A 45 -14.00 2.35 -1.10
N ALA A 46 -14.02 1.64 -2.23
CA ALA A 46 -14.20 0.20 -2.24
C ALA A 46 -13.16 -0.43 -1.30
N ARG A 47 -13.58 -1.06 -0.20
CA ARG A 47 -12.66 -1.66 0.77
C ARG A 47 -11.98 -2.87 0.14
N ILE A 48 -10.65 -2.87 0.13
CA ILE A 48 -9.87 -4.05 -0.23
C ILE A 48 -9.38 -4.69 1.07
N GLU A 49 -9.68 -5.96 1.26
CA GLU A 49 -9.12 -6.77 2.35
C GLU A 49 -8.22 -7.84 1.74
N GLY A 50 -7.02 -8.00 2.27
CA GLY A 50 -6.06 -8.99 1.79
C GLY A 50 -4.64 -8.44 1.75
N GLN A 51 -3.73 -9.26 1.23
CA GLN A 51 -2.35 -8.87 1.01
C GLN A 51 -2.25 -8.00 -0.24
N GLU A 52 -1.67 -6.81 -0.10
CA GLU A 52 -1.35 -5.94 -1.22
C GLU A 52 -0.25 -6.60 -2.07
N GLU A 53 -0.38 -6.50 -3.39
CA GLU A 53 0.65 -6.98 -4.32
C GLU A 53 1.60 -5.84 -4.75
N PHE A 54 1.14 -4.59 -4.68
CA PHE A 54 1.92 -3.43 -5.11
C PHE A 54 1.79 -2.25 -4.14
N VAL A 55 2.87 -1.48 -4.02
CA VAL A 55 2.89 -0.15 -3.39
C VAL A 55 3.23 0.87 -4.45
N TYR A 56 2.41 1.90 -4.57
CA TYR A 56 2.69 3.06 -5.42
C TYR A 56 3.36 4.15 -4.61
N VAL A 57 4.53 4.59 -5.04
CA VAL A 57 5.32 5.65 -4.41
C VAL A 57 5.33 6.86 -5.32
N TRP A 58 4.74 7.96 -4.86
CA TRP A 58 4.82 9.24 -5.54
C TRP A 58 6.14 9.91 -5.14
N THR A 59 7.09 9.95 -6.07
CA THR A 59 8.47 10.32 -5.77
C THR A 59 8.82 11.71 -6.29
N LEU A 60 9.59 12.43 -5.49
CA LEU A 60 10.08 13.77 -5.80
C LEU A 60 11.37 13.69 -6.63
N GLY A 61 11.39 14.37 -7.77
CA GLY A 61 12.50 14.44 -8.71
C GLY A 61 13.65 15.28 -8.18
N VAL A 62 14.87 14.78 -8.30
CA VAL A 62 16.10 15.47 -7.88
C VAL A 62 16.99 15.70 -9.10
N GLU A 63 17.49 16.92 -9.26
CA GLU A 63 18.40 17.24 -10.35
C GLU A 63 19.64 16.33 -10.36
N GLY A 64 19.98 15.79 -11.53
CA GLY A 64 21.10 14.84 -11.69
C GLY A 64 20.79 13.39 -11.28
N LEU A 65 19.57 13.08 -10.80
CA LEU A 65 19.17 11.73 -10.44
C LEU A 65 18.10 11.18 -11.40
N GLY A 66 18.45 10.15 -12.18
CA GLY A 66 17.58 9.64 -13.24
C GLY A 66 17.31 10.71 -14.30
N ASP A 67 16.05 10.94 -14.65
CA ASP A 67 15.60 12.04 -15.52
C ASP A 67 15.29 13.34 -14.75
N GLY A 68 15.48 13.36 -13.42
CA GLY A 68 15.26 14.52 -12.57
C GLY A 68 13.80 14.98 -12.41
N ALA A 69 12.84 14.21 -12.91
CA ALA A 69 11.40 14.50 -12.81
C ALA A 69 10.73 13.73 -11.65
N ASP A 70 9.61 14.28 -11.17
CA ASP A 70 8.70 13.54 -10.29
C ASP A 70 8.15 12.32 -11.05
N LYS A 71 7.92 11.21 -10.35
CA LYS A 71 7.44 9.98 -10.97
C LYS A 71 6.66 9.11 -10.01
N LEU A 72 5.72 8.36 -10.58
CA LEU A 72 5.05 7.26 -9.89
C LEU A 72 5.90 6.01 -10.04
N VAL A 73 6.36 5.44 -8.92
CA VAL A 73 7.12 4.19 -8.89
C VAL A 73 6.23 3.10 -8.31
N THR A 74 6.17 1.95 -8.98
CA THR A 74 5.46 0.76 -8.47
C THR A 74 6.47 -0.19 -7.87
N VAL A 75 6.28 -0.54 -6.61
CA VAL A 75 7.09 -1.50 -5.87
C VAL A 75 6.27 -2.78 -5.68
N ASP A 76 6.85 -3.91 -6.02
CA ASP A 76 6.25 -5.22 -5.77
C ASP A 76 6.38 -5.59 -4.30
N VAL A 77 5.25 -5.86 -3.66
CA VAL A 77 5.16 -6.28 -2.26
C VAL A 77 4.39 -7.60 -2.11
N LYS A 78 4.22 -8.36 -3.20
CA LYS A 78 3.58 -9.67 -3.17
C LYS A 78 4.51 -10.70 -2.50
N PRO A 79 4.14 -11.33 -1.37
CA PRO A 79 4.97 -12.33 -0.72
C PRO A 79 5.34 -13.47 -1.67
N GLY A 80 6.62 -13.85 -1.67
CA GLY A 80 7.15 -14.90 -2.55
C GLY A 80 7.45 -14.46 -3.98
N SER A 81 7.19 -13.21 -4.35
CA SER A 81 7.60 -12.69 -5.65
C SER A 81 9.14 -12.61 -5.77
N PRO A 82 9.75 -12.98 -6.92
CA PRO A 82 11.18 -12.80 -7.16
C PRO A 82 11.61 -11.32 -7.18
N SER A 83 10.66 -10.41 -7.34
CA SER A 83 10.84 -8.95 -7.30
C SER A 83 10.34 -8.30 -6.02
N TYR A 84 9.98 -9.06 -4.98
CA TYR A 84 9.55 -8.51 -3.70
C TYR A 84 10.53 -7.45 -3.17
N GLY A 85 10.00 -6.28 -2.83
CA GLY A 85 10.75 -5.11 -2.34
C GLY A 85 11.48 -4.32 -3.43
N LYS A 86 11.24 -4.60 -4.72
CA LYS A 86 11.90 -3.90 -5.84
C LYS A 86 10.91 -3.06 -6.63
N ALA A 87 11.41 -1.97 -7.20
CA ALA A 87 10.68 -1.22 -8.22
C ALA A 87 10.51 -2.09 -9.47
N VAL A 88 9.27 -2.24 -9.93
CA VAL A 88 8.90 -3.03 -11.12
C VAL A 88 8.46 -2.17 -12.29
N SER A 89 8.01 -0.94 -12.04
CA SER A 89 7.75 0.06 -13.06
C SER A 89 7.91 1.48 -12.52
N SER A 90 8.09 2.43 -13.43
CA SER A 90 8.01 3.86 -13.13
C SER A 90 7.40 4.63 -14.30
N SER A 91 6.71 5.72 -13.99
CA SER A 91 6.18 6.66 -14.99
C SER A 91 6.41 8.09 -14.52
N SER A 92 7.32 8.79 -15.19
CA SER A 92 7.62 10.19 -14.92
C SER A 92 6.51 11.11 -15.43
N VAL A 93 6.34 12.24 -14.74
CA VAL A 93 5.51 13.36 -15.22
C VAL A 93 6.41 14.51 -15.66
N GLU A 94 5.81 15.57 -16.19
CA GLU A 94 6.56 16.77 -16.54
C GLU A 94 7.08 17.48 -15.28
N GLY A 95 8.40 17.66 -15.21
CA GLY A 95 9.05 18.55 -14.26
C GLY A 95 9.15 18.04 -12.81
N ARG A 96 9.44 18.98 -11.91
CA ARG A 96 9.44 18.81 -10.46
C ARG A 96 8.30 19.65 -9.91
N ASN A 97 7.34 19.00 -9.29
CA ASN A 97 6.05 19.57 -8.94
C ASN A 97 5.84 19.60 -7.42
N GLU A 98 6.87 19.23 -6.66
CA GLU A 98 6.76 18.89 -5.24
C GLU A 98 5.74 17.76 -5.04
N ALA A 99 6.05 16.58 -5.58
CA ALA A 99 5.31 15.35 -5.32
C ALA A 99 5.04 15.18 -3.81
N HIS A 100 3.76 15.17 -3.42
CA HIS A 100 3.39 15.29 -1.99
C HIS A 100 2.48 14.16 -1.49
N HIS A 101 1.16 14.26 -1.64
CA HIS A 101 0.24 13.14 -1.41
C HIS A 101 -0.68 12.89 -2.60
N GLY A 102 -1.51 11.86 -2.47
CA GLY A 102 -2.52 11.52 -3.43
C GLY A 102 -3.57 10.60 -2.82
N GLY A 103 -4.49 10.14 -3.65
CA GLY A 103 -5.58 9.27 -3.24
C GLY A 103 -6.22 8.56 -4.42
N PHE A 104 -6.88 7.45 -4.12
CA PHE A 104 -7.61 6.67 -5.12
C PHE A 104 -8.99 7.28 -5.40
N THR A 105 -9.53 7.05 -6.59
CA THR A 105 -10.97 7.16 -6.85
C THR A 105 -11.75 6.15 -6.03
N ASP A 106 -13.06 6.38 -5.82
CA ASP A 106 -13.93 5.50 -5.02
C ASP A 106 -13.93 4.03 -5.50
N ASP A 107 -13.80 3.82 -6.81
CA ASP A 107 -13.63 2.50 -7.45
C ASP A 107 -12.18 1.96 -7.45
N ARG A 108 -11.21 2.73 -6.96
CA ARG A 108 -9.76 2.49 -6.99
C ARG A 108 -9.15 2.29 -8.36
N HIS A 109 -9.84 2.68 -9.43
CA HIS A 109 -9.29 2.50 -10.77
C HIS A 109 -8.26 3.56 -11.13
N GLN A 110 -8.33 4.73 -10.49
CA GLN A 110 -7.38 5.81 -10.71
C GLN A 110 -6.69 6.22 -9.42
N LEU A 111 -5.45 6.66 -9.56
CA LEU A 111 -4.67 7.32 -8.52
C LEU A 111 -4.46 8.78 -8.92
N TRP A 112 -4.91 9.70 -8.07
CA TRP A 112 -4.77 11.15 -8.25
C TRP A 112 -3.64 11.63 -7.35
N LEU A 113 -2.58 12.18 -7.94
CA LEU A 113 -1.34 12.55 -7.27
C LEU A 113 -1.11 14.05 -7.39
N ALA A 114 -0.89 14.73 -6.26
CA ALA A 114 -0.78 16.18 -6.23
C ALA A 114 0.67 16.65 -6.39
N GLY A 115 0.82 17.77 -7.10
CA GLY A 115 2.00 18.63 -7.07
C GLY A 115 1.72 19.85 -6.21
N LEU A 116 2.37 19.95 -5.05
CA LEU A 116 2.09 20.98 -4.06
C LEU A 116 2.53 22.37 -4.53
N ASP A 117 3.67 22.49 -5.20
CA ASP A 117 4.27 23.77 -5.57
C ASP A 117 3.51 24.46 -6.72
N ASN A 118 2.97 23.69 -7.66
CA ASN A 118 2.39 24.23 -8.90
C ASN A 118 0.90 23.96 -9.09
N SER A 119 0.24 23.40 -8.08
CA SER A 119 -1.19 23.10 -8.09
C SER A 119 -1.66 22.18 -9.22
N ARG A 120 -0.76 21.39 -9.79
CA ARG A 120 -1.11 20.36 -10.78
C ARG A 120 -1.56 19.08 -10.09
N VAL A 121 -2.48 18.35 -10.71
CA VAL A 121 -2.89 17.01 -10.29
C VAL A 121 -2.67 16.03 -11.43
N PHE A 122 -1.93 14.95 -11.17
CA PHE A 122 -1.59 13.92 -12.14
C PHE A 122 -2.46 12.69 -11.91
N ILE A 123 -3.10 12.20 -12.97
CA ILE A 123 -4.03 11.07 -12.87
C ILE A 123 -3.42 9.87 -13.57
N PHE A 124 -3.34 8.76 -12.85
CA PHE A 124 -2.87 7.47 -13.34
C PHE A 124 -3.99 6.44 -13.32
N ASP A 125 -4.09 5.64 -14.37
CA ASP A 125 -4.86 4.40 -14.40
C ASP A 125 -4.04 3.30 -13.75
N VAL A 126 -4.58 2.73 -12.68
CA VAL A 126 -3.98 1.63 -11.90
C VAL A 126 -4.82 0.35 -12.00
N HIS A 127 -5.93 0.36 -12.74
CA HIS A 127 -6.83 -0.77 -12.89
C HIS A 127 -6.40 -1.70 -14.02
N THR A 128 -6.02 -1.14 -15.17
CA THR A 128 -5.73 -1.93 -16.38
C THR A 128 -4.55 -2.88 -16.18
N ASP A 129 -3.47 -2.39 -15.56
CA ASP A 129 -2.30 -3.17 -15.16
C ASP A 129 -1.72 -2.55 -13.88
N PRO A 130 -2.05 -3.11 -12.69
CA PRO A 130 -1.55 -2.60 -11.42
C PRO A 130 -0.01 -2.63 -11.29
N ALA A 131 0.68 -3.51 -12.03
CA ALA A 131 2.14 -3.55 -11.99
C ALA A 131 2.76 -2.40 -12.79
N LYS A 132 2.01 -1.78 -13.71
CA LYS A 132 2.47 -0.74 -14.61
C LYS A 132 1.41 0.35 -14.84
N PRO A 133 1.18 1.22 -13.83
CA PRO A 133 0.25 2.33 -13.93
C PRO A 133 0.51 3.20 -15.17
N ARG A 134 -0.56 3.62 -15.81
CA ARG A 134 -0.50 4.43 -17.04
C ARG A 134 -0.93 5.85 -16.74
N TYR A 135 -0.07 6.82 -17.06
CA TYR A 135 -0.44 8.22 -17.02
C TYR A 135 -1.64 8.50 -17.95
N VAL A 136 -2.67 9.15 -17.41
CA VAL A 136 -3.93 9.44 -18.13
C VAL A 136 -3.98 10.89 -18.55
N LYS A 137 -3.82 11.82 -17.60
CA LYS A 137 -3.85 13.27 -17.85
C LYS A 137 -3.31 14.05 -16.65
N THR A 138 -3.09 15.34 -16.87
CA THR A 138 -2.85 16.35 -15.83
C THR A 138 -4.03 17.31 -15.77
N ILE A 139 -4.42 17.70 -14.57
CA ILE A 139 -5.24 18.88 -14.31
C ILE A 139 -4.27 20.01 -13.97
N ASP A 140 -4.17 21.02 -14.83
CA ASP A 140 -3.26 22.16 -14.71
C ASP A 140 -3.99 23.50 -14.52
N ASN A 141 -5.32 23.49 -14.49
CA ASN A 141 -6.19 24.63 -14.27
C ASN A 141 -6.90 24.60 -12.89
N PHE A 142 -6.34 23.86 -11.91
CA PHE A 142 -6.96 23.67 -10.59
C PHE A 142 -7.23 25.00 -9.89
N ALA A 143 -6.23 25.89 -9.82
CA ALA A 143 -6.37 27.17 -9.15
C ALA A 143 -7.42 28.08 -9.81
N GLU A 144 -7.46 28.12 -11.15
CA GLU A 144 -8.48 28.86 -11.89
C GLU A 144 -9.88 28.30 -11.63
N THR A 145 -10.03 26.98 -11.75
CA THR A 145 -11.33 26.28 -11.61
C THR A 145 -11.90 26.40 -10.21
N THR A 146 -11.04 26.40 -9.19
CA THR A 146 -11.44 26.50 -7.77
C THR A 146 -11.63 27.93 -7.29
N GLY A 147 -11.29 28.94 -8.10
CA GLY A 147 -11.35 30.35 -7.71
C GLY A 147 -10.20 30.77 -6.78
N GLY A 148 -9.05 30.10 -6.85
CA GLY A 148 -7.81 30.50 -6.18
C GLY A 148 -7.27 29.50 -5.15
N ALA A 149 -7.81 28.28 -5.05
CA ALA A 149 -7.19 27.26 -4.21
C ALA A 149 -5.87 26.79 -4.83
N ILE A 150 -4.83 26.73 -4.01
CA ILE A 150 -3.47 26.36 -4.42
C ILE A 150 -2.92 25.26 -3.52
N GLY A 151 -1.93 24.53 -4.02
CA GLY A 151 -1.26 23.47 -3.27
C GLY A 151 -2.23 22.36 -2.83
N PRO A 152 -2.89 21.67 -3.78
CA PRO A 152 -3.64 20.47 -3.44
C PRO A 152 -2.71 19.52 -2.69
N HIS A 153 -3.07 19.17 -1.46
CA HIS A 153 -2.19 18.41 -0.59
C HIS A 153 -2.41 16.91 -0.76
N GLY A 154 -3.67 16.47 -0.76
CA GLY A 154 -4.09 15.09 -1.03
C GLY A 154 -5.43 15.07 -1.76
N ALA A 155 -5.77 13.91 -2.33
CA ALA A 155 -7.03 13.70 -3.04
C ALA A 155 -7.96 12.80 -2.21
N TYR A 156 -9.23 13.17 -2.08
CA TYR A 156 -10.16 12.44 -1.23
C TYR A 156 -11.39 11.98 -2.02
N ALA A 157 -11.62 10.67 -2.07
CA ALA A 157 -12.75 10.11 -2.81
C ALA A 157 -14.09 10.51 -2.19
N LEU A 158 -15.03 10.90 -3.04
CA LEU A 158 -16.46 11.00 -2.75
C LEU A 158 -17.20 10.11 -3.77
N PRO A 159 -18.49 9.77 -3.55
CA PRO A 159 -19.22 8.96 -4.52
C PRO A 159 -19.21 9.59 -5.92
N GLY A 160 -18.57 8.92 -6.88
CA GLY A 160 -18.45 9.32 -8.28
C GLY A 160 -17.59 10.56 -8.55
N ARG A 161 -16.82 11.08 -7.58
CA ARG A 161 -15.98 12.29 -7.77
C ARG A 161 -14.81 12.37 -6.78
N MET A 162 -13.91 13.31 -7.01
CA MET A 162 -12.77 13.61 -6.12
C MET A 162 -12.92 14.99 -5.48
N LEU A 163 -12.49 15.11 -4.23
CA LEU A 163 -12.22 16.37 -3.54
C LEU A 163 -10.73 16.66 -3.54
#